data_AF-A0A940WRU3-F1
#
_entry.id   AF-A0A940WRU3-F1
#
_cell.length_a   1.000
_cell.length_b   1.000
_cell.length_c   1.000
_cell.angle_alpha   90.00
_cell.angle_beta   90.00
_cell.angle_gamma   90.00
#
_symmetry.space_group_name_H-M   'P 1'
#
loop_
_entity.id
_entity.type
_entity.pdbx_description
1 polymer ?
#
loop_
_entity_poly.entity_id
_entity_poly.type
_entity_poly.pdbx_seq_one_letter_code
_entity_poly.pdbx_strand_id
1 'polypeptide(L)'
;MYIAEFYGEPLDGELNIHSINQKEACSKTSIVRVLTFSSSSIIFVSDLKFPLLESVIYRICVKIHKTDLELFGNITSILKSDQGKASLYELTYILNKRPMLQGELVTHHKRYLQKYHESQAFNKIE
;
A
#
# COMPACT_ATOMS: atom_id res chain seq x y z
N MET A 1 -9.86 -14.68 13.66
CA MET A 1 -9.24 -13.84 12.61
C MET A 1 -8.59 -14.80 11.63
N TYR A 2 -9.18 -14.96 10.45
CA TYR A 2 -8.74 -15.94 9.45
C TYR A 2 -7.60 -15.29 8.66
N ILE A 3 -6.37 -15.70 8.93
CA ILE A 3 -5.23 -15.33 8.09
C ILE A 3 -5.28 -16.32 6.93
N ALA A 4 -5.60 -15.83 5.72
CA ALA A 4 -5.66 -16.67 4.53
C ALA A 4 -4.37 -17.49 4.40
N GLU A 5 -4.49 -18.79 4.16
CA GLU A 5 -3.34 -19.66 3.94
C GLU A 5 -2.52 -19.12 2.76
N PHE A 6 -1.26 -18.78 3.04
CA PHE A 6 -0.35 -18.10 2.14
C PHE A 6 0.12 -19.04 1.03
N TYR A 7 -0.58 -19.05 -0.10
CA TYR A 7 -0.13 -19.73 -1.31
C TYR A 7 0.64 -18.74 -2.22
N GLY A 8 1.90 -18.48 -1.88
CA GLY A 8 2.81 -17.68 -2.70
C GLY A 8 4.18 -17.47 -2.04
N GLU A 9 5.24 -17.37 -2.86
CA GLU A 9 6.55 -16.91 -2.36
C GLU A 9 6.42 -15.44 -1.90
N PRO A 10 7.00 -15.07 -0.74
CA PRO A 10 6.95 -13.70 -0.25
C PRO A 10 7.68 -12.76 -1.22
N LEU A 11 7.16 -11.54 -1.36
CA LEU A 11 7.77 -10.52 -2.20
C LEU A 11 8.77 -9.71 -1.38
N ASP A 12 9.90 -9.36 -1.98
CA ASP A 12 10.80 -8.38 -1.40
C ASP A 12 10.24 -6.96 -1.60
N GLY A 13 10.24 -6.19 -0.51
CA GLY A 13 9.83 -4.80 -0.49
C GLY A 13 10.88 -3.91 0.14
N GLU A 14 10.95 -2.68 -0.33
CA GLU A 14 11.74 -1.61 0.27
C GLU A 14 10.85 -0.73 1.12
N LEU A 15 11.17 -0.59 2.40
CA LEU A 15 10.43 0.23 3.35
C LEU A 15 11.32 1.36 3.88
N ASN A 16 10.84 2.59 3.86
CA ASN A 16 11.47 3.71 4.54
C ASN A 16 10.43 4.65 5.15
N ILE A 17 10.87 5.47 6.10
CA ILE A 17 10.07 6.58 6.63
C ILE A 17 10.10 7.69 5.60
N HIS A 18 8.92 8.03 5.08
CA HIS A 18 8.72 9.15 4.16
C HIS A 18 8.59 10.48 4.92
N SER A 19 7.81 10.51 6.00
CA SER A 19 7.65 11.71 6.82
C SER A 19 7.36 11.42 8.30
N ILE A 20 7.72 12.38 9.15
CA ILE A 20 7.43 12.38 10.58
C ILE A 20 6.79 13.73 10.91
N ASN A 21 5.61 13.73 11.54
CA ASN A 21 4.85 14.95 11.84
C ASN A 21 4.70 15.87 10.60
N GLN A 22 4.34 15.28 9.45
CA GLN A 22 4.17 15.97 8.16
C GLN A 22 5.44 16.62 7.58
N LYS A 23 6.61 16.39 8.16
CA LYS A 23 7.89 16.82 7.61
C LYS A 23 8.59 15.64 6.94
N GLU A 24 9.07 15.84 5.72
CA GLU A 24 9.84 14.81 5.02
C GLU A 24 11.04 14.38 5.86
N ALA A 25 11.26 13.07 5.90
CA ALA A 25 12.34 12.45 6.63
C ALA A 25 13.27 11.75 5.64
N CYS A 26 14.57 12.01 5.75
CA CYS A 26 15.57 11.23 5.03
C CYS A 26 15.96 10.02 5.89
N SER A 27 15.23 8.92 5.73
CA SER A 27 15.47 7.68 6.46
C SER A 27 16.14 6.62 5.58
N LYS A 28 16.87 5.70 6.22
CA LYS A 28 17.48 4.57 5.52
C LYS A 28 16.41 3.62 5.02
N THR A 29 16.60 3.12 3.80
CA THR A 29 15.78 2.04 3.25
C THR A 29 16.09 0.71 3.94
N SER A 30 15.02 0.00 4.30
CA SER A 30 15.06 -1.33 4.90
C SER A 30 14.40 -2.33 3.96
N ILE A 31 15.00 -3.51 3.81
CA ILE A 31 14.37 -4.60 3.07
C ILE A 31 13.41 -5.33 3.99
N VAL A 32 12.19 -5.57 3.51
CA VAL A 32 11.13 -6.29 4.22
C VAL A 32 10.56 -7.39 3.34
N ARG A 33 10.05 -8.46 3.95
CA ARG A 33 9.37 -9.53 3.22
C ARG A 33 7.87 -9.34 3.31
N VAL A 34 7.25 -8.97 2.20
CA VAL A 34 5.81 -8.79 2.05
C VAL A 34 5.17 -10.16 1.88
N LEU A 35 4.30 -10.54 2.84
CA LEU A 35 3.62 -11.82 2.83
C LEU A 35 2.29 -11.76 2.07
N THR A 36 1.57 -10.64 2.21
CA THR A 36 0.32 -10.41 1.50
C THR A 36 0.02 -8.91 1.47
N PHE A 37 -0.78 -8.52 0.49
CA PHE A 37 -1.27 -7.16 0.35
C PHE A 37 -2.73 -7.20 -0.10
N SER A 38 -3.49 -6.23 0.40
CA SER A 38 -4.88 -6.01 0.04
C SER A 38 -5.04 -4.61 -0.56
N SER A 39 -6.28 -4.19 -0.77
CA SER A 39 -6.62 -2.82 -1.17
C SER A 39 -6.46 -1.79 -0.05
N SER A 40 -6.30 -2.21 1.21
CA SER A 40 -6.21 -1.32 2.37
C SER A 40 -4.94 -1.49 3.21
N SER A 41 -4.25 -2.61 3.12
CA SER A 41 -3.06 -2.86 3.93
C SER A 41 -2.06 -3.84 3.31
N ILE A 42 -0.81 -3.76 3.76
CA ILE A 42 0.26 -4.73 3.53
C ILE A 42 0.60 -5.41 4.86
N ILE A 43 0.78 -6.72 4.82
CA ILE A 43 1.35 -7.50 5.91
C ILE A 43 2.76 -7.92 5.51
N PHE A 44 3.74 -7.58 6.35
CA PHE A 44 5.15 -7.84 6.08
C PHE A 44 5.91 -8.28 7.33
N VAL A 45 7.05 -8.91 7.10
CA VAL A 45 7.97 -9.37 8.14
C VAL A 45 9.25 -8.57 8.08
N SER A 46 9.78 -8.21 9.24
CA SER A 46 11.08 -7.55 9.36
C SER A 46 11.76 -7.85 10.68
N ASP A 47 13.08 -7.96 10.63
CA ASP A 47 13.94 -8.05 11.82
C ASP A 47 14.14 -6.69 12.51
N LEU A 48 13.79 -5.59 11.83
CA LEU A 48 13.86 -4.25 12.39
C LEU A 48 12.61 -3.92 13.21
N LYS A 49 12.81 -3.05 14.20
CA LYS A 49 11.73 -2.44 14.97
C LYS A 49 11.33 -1.11 14.37
N PHE A 50 10.05 -0.97 14.08
CA PHE A 50 9.49 0.28 13.56
C PHE A 50 8.61 0.96 14.60
N PRO A 51 8.60 2.30 14.68
CA PRO A 51 7.66 3.02 15.52
C PRO A 51 6.22 2.90 15.00
N LEU A 52 5.30 2.47 15.87
CA LEU A 52 3.86 2.45 15.61
C LEU A 52 3.25 3.79 16.00
N LEU A 53 3.53 4.83 15.22
CA LEU A 53 3.04 6.17 15.47
C LEU A 53 2.25 6.67 14.25
N GLU A 54 1.06 7.20 14.48
CA GLU A 54 0.24 7.82 13.42
C GLU A 54 0.94 9.01 12.75
N SER A 55 1.86 9.64 13.46
CA SER A 55 2.67 10.75 12.95
C SER A 55 3.77 10.32 11.98
N VAL A 56 4.05 9.01 11.86
CA VAL A 56 5.09 8.47 10.98
C VAL A 56 4.45 7.85 9.75
N ILE A 57 4.71 8.43 8.59
CA ILE A 57 4.28 7.90 7.30
C ILE A 57 5.43 7.13 6.68
N TYR A 58 5.15 5.88 6.35
CA TYR A 58 6.06 4.97 5.66
C TYR A 58 5.75 4.97 4.17
N ARG A 59 6.80 4.86 3.37
CA ARG A 59 6.75 4.50 1.96
C ARG A 59 7.22 3.05 1.84
N ILE A 60 6.42 2.25 1.14
CA ILE A 60 6.79 0.89 0.76
C ILE A 60 6.79 0.76 -0.75
N CYS A 61 7.88 0.24 -1.32
CA CYS A 61 8.01 -0.08 -2.73
C CYS A 61 8.11 -1.59 -2.87
N VAL A 62 7.17 -2.20 -3.59
CA VAL A 62 7.13 -3.65 -3.82
C VAL A 62 7.25 -3.91 -5.31
N LYS A 63 8.16 -4.77 -5.71
CA LYS A 63 8.34 -5.13 -7.11
C LYS A 63 7.44 -6.30 -7.47
N ILE A 64 6.44 -6.06 -8.31
CA ILE A 64 5.54 -7.09 -8.83
C ILE A 64 5.83 -7.26 -10.32
N HIS A 65 6.44 -8.38 -10.69
CA HIS A 65 6.97 -8.63 -12.03
C HIS A 65 7.93 -7.53 -12.50
N LYS A 66 7.49 -6.69 -13.46
CA LYS A 66 8.27 -5.60 -14.06
C LYS A 66 7.74 -4.23 -13.63
N THR A 67 6.87 -4.18 -12.64
CA THR A 67 6.21 -2.96 -12.18
C THR A 67 6.52 -2.74 -10.71
N ASP A 68 6.96 -1.52 -10.40
CA ASP A 68 7.17 -1.10 -9.02
C ASP A 68 5.87 -0.51 -8.49
N LEU A 69 5.35 -1.11 -7.41
CA LEU A 69 4.18 -0.63 -6.69
C LEU A 69 4.66 0.19 -5.49
N GLU A 70 4.47 1.49 -5.56
CA GLU A 70 4.81 2.43 -4.50
C GLU A 70 3.55 2.85 -3.72
N LEU A 71 3.57 2.63 -2.41
CA LEU A 71 2.44 2.89 -1.51
C LEU A 71 2.89 3.62 -0.26
N PHE A 72 1.96 4.37 0.33
CA PHE A 72 2.19 5.16 1.55
C PHE A 72 1.19 4.77 2.64
N GLY A 73 1.65 4.65 3.87
CA GLY A 73 0.82 4.18 4.98
C GLY A 73 1.44 4.39 6.35
N ASN A 74 0.68 4.01 7.37
CA ASN A 74 1.16 3.95 8.75
C ASN A 74 1.29 2.48 9.15
N ILE A 75 2.30 2.14 9.95
CA ILE A 75 2.34 0.84 10.61
C ILE A 75 1.40 0.92 11.81
N THR A 76 0.29 0.19 11.73
CA THR A 76 -0.81 0.29 12.69
C THR A 76 -0.76 -0.81 13.75
N SER A 77 -0.18 -1.97 13.44
CA SER A 77 -0.15 -3.09 14.37
C SER A 77 1.09 -3.98 14.21
N ILE A 78 1.45 -4.66 15.30
CA ILE A 78 2.37 -5.81 15.31
C ILE A 78 1.50 -7.05 15.52
N LEU A 79 1.29 -7.81 14.45
CA LEU A 79 0.42 -9.00 14.45
C LEU A 79 1.06 -10.17 15.22
N LYS A 80 2.39 -10.25 15.21
CA LYS A 80 3.18 -11.22 15.99
C LYS A 80 4.54 -10.63 16.29
N SER A 81 4.94 -10.66 17.55
CA SER A 81 6.31 -10.35 17.97
C SER A 81 6.90 -11.59 18.62
N ASP A 82 8.00 -12.09 18.07
CA ASP A 82 8.81 -13.11 18.74
C ASP A 82 10.04 -12.41 19.30
N GLN A 83 10.26 -12.52 20.61
CA GLN A 83 11.41 -11.88 21.25
C GLN A 83 12.71 -12.50 20.69
N GLY A 84 13.38 -11.77 19.80
CA GLY A 84 14.62 -12.19 19.15
C GLY A 84 14.50 -12.71 17.71
N LYS A 85 13.31 -12.67 17.09
CA LYS A 85 13.13 -12.96 15.66
C LYS A 85 12.37 -11.84 14.95
N ALA A 86 12.25 -12.00 13.63
CA ALA A 86 11.46 -11.13 12.77
C ALA A 86 10.04 -10.93 13.32
N SER A 87 9.61 -9.69 13.41
CA SER A 87 8.25 -9.32 13.80
C SER A 87 7.37 -9.18 12.56
N LEU A 88 6.08 -9.54 12.73
CA LEU A 88 5.05 -9.43 11.72
C LEU A 88 4.28 -8.13 11.92
N TYR A 89 4.25 -7.29 10.90
CA TYR A 89 3.67 -5.96 10.93
C TYR A 89 2.52 -5.84 9.95
N GLU A 90 1.59 -4.93 10.25
CA GLU A 90 0.59 -4.43 9.31
C GLU A 90 0.84 -2.94 9.02
N LEU A 91 0.96 -2.61 7.74
CA LEU A 91 0.95 -1.25 7.24
C LEU A 91 -0.39 -0.97 6.58
N THR A 92 -1.17 -0.05 7.14
CA THR A 92 -2.44 0.40 6.59
C THR A 92 -2.20 1.61 5.68
N TYR A 93 -2.75 1.56 4.47
CA TYR A 93 -2.53 2.63 3.49
C TYR A 93 -3.24 3.91 3.89
N ILE A 94 -2.62 5.03 3.56
CA ILE A 94 -3.30 6.33 3.55
C ILE A 94 -4.04 6.41 2.22
N LEU A 95 -5.25 5.84 2.17
CA LEU A 95 -6.18 6.06 1.06
C LEU A 95 -6.57 7.54 1.05
N ASN A 96 -5.98 8.31 0.14
CA ASN A 96 -6.29 9.71 -0.15
C ASN A 96 -6.98 10.48 1.00
N LYS A 97 -6.24 10.84 2.05
CA LYS A 97 -6.57 12.03 2.86
C LYS A 97 -6.26 13.33 2.10
N ARG A 98 -6.32 13.32 0.76
CA ARG A 98 -6.40 14.55 -0.01
C ARG A 98 -7.87 14.99 0.05
N PRO A 99 -8.19 16.26 0.31
CA PRO A 99 -9.45 16.79 -0.18
C PRO A 99 -9.34 16.74 -1.71
N MET A 100 -9.69 15.60 -2.32
CA MET A 100 -10.02 15.61 -3.73
C MET A 100 -11.22 16.52 -3.82
N LEU A 101 -11.01 17.72 -4.37
CA LEU A 101 -12.10 18.59 -4.80
C LEU A 101 -13.06 17.69 -5.57
N GLN A 102 -14.27 17.51 -5.06
CA GLN A 102 -15.25 16.53 -5.55
C GLN A 102 -15.44 16.58 -7.08
N GLY A 103 -15.12 17.71 -7.71
CA GLY A 103 -15.08 17.89 -9.16
C GLY A 103 -14.11 16.99 -9.93
N GLU A 104 -12.93 16.64 -9.40
CA GLU A 104 -11.95 15.83 -10.15
C GLU A 104 -12.35 14.35 -10.24
N LEU A 105 -12.87 13.78 -9.14
CA LEU A 105 -13.42 12.42 -9.10
C LEU A 105 -14.64 12.29 -10.03
N VAL A 106 -15.54 13.28 -10.00
CA VAL A 106 -16.72 13.31 -10.89
C VAL A 106 -16.28 13.43 -12.35
N THR A 107 -15.25 14.22 -12.64
CA THR A 107 -14.73 14.38 -14.01
C THR A 107 -14.08 13.09 -14.52
N HIS A 108 -13.29 12.42 -13.68
CA HIS A 108 -12.67 11.16 -14.05
C HIS A 108 -13.70 10.04 -14.25
N HIS A 109 -14.70 9.96 -13.35
CA HIS A 109 -15.80 9.00 -13.46
C HIS A 109 -16.66 9.26 -14.72
N LYS A 110 -17.01 10.51 -15.01
CA LYS A 110 -17.73 10.88 -16.23
C LYS A 110 -16.96 10.51 -17.50
N ARG A 111 -15.65 10.78 -17.55
CA ARG A 111 -14.81 10.37 -18.70
C ARG A 111 -14.75 8.87 -18.88
N TYR A 112 -14.64 8.12 -17.79
CA TYR A 112 -14.61 6.66 -17.84
C TYR A 112 -15.95 6.10 -18.37
N LEU A 113 -17.08 6.56 -17.82
CA LEU A 113 -18.41 6.15 -18.27
C LEU A 113 -18.67 6.52 -19.73
N GLN A 114 -18.24 7.72 -20.16
CA GLN A 114 -18.37 8.14 -21.54
C GLN A 114 -17.63 7.21 -22.50
N LYS A 115 -16.35 6.90 -22.21
CA LYS A 115 -15.59 5.94 -23.03
C LYS A 115 -16.21 4.54 -23.05
N TYR A 116 -16.81 4.12 -21.95
CA TYR A 116 -17.51 2.83 -21.86
C TYR A 116 -18.79 2.81 -22.70
N HIS A 117 -19.56 3.89 -22.70
CA HIS A 117 -20.75 4.00 -23.56
C HIS A 117 -20.39 4.11 -25.04
N GLU A 118 -19.32 4.83 -25.38
CA GLU A 118 -18.80 4.92 -26.75
C GLU A 118 -18.32 3.55 -27.26
N SER A 119 -17.66 2.75 -26.43
CA SER A 119 -17.23 1.40 -26.81
C SER A 119 -18.38 0.40 -26.94
N GLN A 120 -19.42 0.52 -26.11
CA GLN A 120 -20.65 -0.28 -26.20
C GLN A 120 -21.48 0.07 -27.45
N ALA A 121 -21.46 1.33 -27.89
CA ALA A 121 -22.14 1.75 -29.11
C ALA A 121 -21.43 1.23 -30.38
N PHE A 122 -20.10 1.14 -30.36
CA PHE A 122 -19.32 0.54 -31.46
C PHE A 122 -19.60 -0.96 -31.64
N ASN A 123 -19.89 -1.69 -30.56
CA ASN A 123 -20.16 -3.13 -30.60
C ASN A 123 -21.61 -3.51 -30.95
N LYS A 124 -22.47 -2.55 -31.29
CA LYS A 124 -23.89 -2.79 -31.68
C LYS A 124 -24.15 -2.65 -33.19
N ILE A 125 -23.12 -2.43 -33.99
CA ILE A 125 -23.20 -2.36 -35.45
C ILE A 125 -22.40 -3.53 -36.04
N GLU A 126 -22.84 -4.76 -35.77
CA GLU A 126 -22.60 -5.97 -36.58
C GLU A 126 -23.83 -6.88 -36.50
#